data_AF-A0A1M6I4W6-F1
#
_entry.id   AF-A0A1M6I4W6-F1
#
_cell.length_a   1.000
_cell.length_b   1.000
_cell.length_c   1.000
_cell.angle_alpha   90.00
_cell.angle_beta   90.00
_cell.angle_gamma   90.00
#
_symmetry.space_group_name_H-M   'P 1'
#
loop_
_entity.id
_entity.type
_entity.pdbx_description
1 polymer ?
#
loop_
_entity_poly.entity_id
_entity_poly.type
_entity_poly.pdbx_seq_one_letter_code
_entity_poly.pdbx_strand_id
1 'polypeptide(L)'
;MIKTGDKVKFLNDVGGGIVTGFIGKNMVNVENEDGFEIPYPISQLINMSDPDLNKSDRGTAPQIEEETEDEEYEEETGEIIEGKDSPDFYFCFVPTDDKNPLAGEIELFLVNDSNFTLLFHYAHFSEDVYETVEYGTVQPNSKKLLESIAENDISDLPEYFFNVIFFRDEDTEKRQPVSKKFKVNPVKFYKEKSFHSNLFFERNAMIFQITENLLNTEINKLTDDDFRKVVKSKEQKTVKKKPERRRDEEIIEVDLHIHELLDNPAGLSNKEILDIQLEKVKNEMQSAIQSRAIRIVFIHGVGQGVLKQEVAKLLKSKYPKYTFQDASFKEYGYGATMVMLRRK
;
A
#
# COMPACT_ATOMS: atom_id res chain seq x y z
N MET A 1 -50.82 -1.34 -0.70
CA MET A 1 -50.20 -2.19 0.35
C MET A 1 -50.14 -3.63 -0.13
N ILE A 2 -48.95 -4.20 -0.19
CA ILE A 2 -48.67 -5.59 -0.59
C ILE A 2 -49.18 -6.57 0.47
N LYS A 3 -49.68 -7.74 0.07
CA LYS A 3 -50.17 -8.83 0.93
C LYS A 3 -49.55 -10.17 0.55
N THR A 4 -49.63 -11.14 1.45
CA THR A 4 -49.25 -12.53 1.18
C THR A 4 -50.11 -13.12 0.07
N GLY A 5 -49.47 -13.70 -0.94
CA GLY A 5 -50.09 -14.22 -2.17
C GLY A 5 -50.04 -13.26 -3.36
N ASP A 6 -49.59 -12.02 -3.19
CA ASP A 6 -49.48 -11.05 -4.29
C ASP A 6 -48.30 -11.38 -5.21
N LYS A 7 -48.52 -11.27 -6.52
CA LYS A 7 -47.44 -11.31 -7.50
C LYS A 7 -46.76 -9.96 -7.53
N VAL A 8 -45.46 -9.95 -7.32
CA VAL A 8 -44.65 -8.73 -7.25
C VAL A 8 -43.52 -8.78 -8.26
N LYS A 9 -43.22 -7.62 -8.85
CA LYS A 9 -42.02 -7.43 -9.69
C LYS A 9 -41.00 -6.65 -8.88
N PHE A 10 -39.72 -6.96 -9.04
CA PHE A 10 -38.67 -6.16 -8.45
C PHE A 10 -38.54 -4.81 -9.17
N LEU A 11 -38.38 -3.72 -8.41
CA LEU A 11 -38.33 -2.35 -8.95
C LEU A 11 -37.03 -2.10 -9.73
N ASN A 12 -35.90 -2.59 -9.22
CA ASN A 12 -34.55 -2.37 -9.76
C ASN A 12 -33.86 -3.67 -10.22
N ASP A 13 -34.60 -4.77 -10.36
CA ASP A 13 -34.02 -6.08 -10.68
C ASP A 13 -34.88 -6.85 -11.69
N VAL A 14 -34.27 -7.81 -12.40
CA VAL A 14 -34.91 -8.60 -13.44
C VAL A 14 -35.59 -9.81 -12.81
N GLY A 15 -36.92 -9.79 -12.82
CA GLY A 15 -37.74 -10.91 -12.38
C GLY A 15 -38.87 -10.47 -11.45
N GLY A 16 -39.42 -11.45 -10.75
CA GLY A 16 -40.48 -11.27 -9.78
C GLY A 16 -40.79 -12.58 -9.08
N GLY A 17 -41.75 -12.52 -8.16
CA GLY A 17 -42.16 -13.69 -7.41
C GLY A 17 -43.47 -13.49 -6.69
N ILE A 18 -43.80 -14.44 -5.82
CA ILE A 18 -45.02 -14.41 -5.02
C ILE A 18 -44.65 -14.12 -3.58
N VAL A 19 -45.35 -13.19 -2.96
CA VAL A 19 -45.13 -12.86 -1.56
C VAL A 19 -45.59 -14.03 -0.66
N THR A 20 -44.68 -14.65 0.09
CA THR A 20 -45.02 -15.79 0.97
C THR A 20 -45.20 -15.42 2.43
N GLY A 21 -44.62 -14.31 2.90
CA GLY A 21 -44.77 -13.88 4.30
C GLY A 21 -44.07 -12.55 4.62
N PHE A 22 -44.45 -11.91 5.73
CA PHE A 22 -43.83 -10.66 6.18
C PHE A 22 -42.79 -10.92 7.28
N ILE A 23 -41.58 -10.42 7.09
CA ILE A 23 -40.53 -10.41 8.11
C ILE A 23 -40.52 -9.02 8.76
N GLY A 24 -41.51 -8.73 9.59
CA GLY A 24 -41.66 -7.43 10.25
C GLY A 24 -42.36 -6.37 9.38
N LYS A 25 -42.14 -5.09 9.68
CA LYS A 25 -42.97 -3.98 9.15
C LYS A 25 -42.62 -3.57 7.71
N ASN A 26 -41.36 -3.72 7.29
CA ASN A 26 -40.85 -3.18 6.02
C ASN A 26 -40.17 -4.25 5.12
N MET A 27 -40.12 -5.50 5.55
CA MET A 27 -39.47 -6.61 4.82
C MET A 27 -40.46 -7.74 4.59
N VAL A 28 -40.34 -8.40 3.44
CA VAL A 28 -41.27 -9.42 2.99
C VAL A 28 -40.52 -10.53 2.22
N ASN A 29 -40.89 -11.79 2.43
CA ASN A 29 -40.37 -12.92 1.66
C ASN A 29 -41.10 -13.03 0.34
N VAL A 30 -40.31 -13.17 -0.73
CA VAL A 30 -40.77 -13.37 -2.09
C VAL A 30 -40.20 -14.70 -2.58
N GLU A 31 -41.09 -15.60 -3.00
CA GLU A 31 -40.74 -16.88 -3.63
C GLU A 31 -40.61 -16.70 -5.14
N ASN A 32 -39.42 -16.99 -5.66
CA ASN A 32 -39.10 -16.89 -7.08
C ASN A 32 -39.62 -18.12 -7.86
N GLU A 33 -39.51 -18.11 -9.19
CA GLU A 33 -39.95 -19.22 -10.07
C GLU A 33 -39.27 -20.56 -9.76
N ASP A 34 -38.09 -20.53 -9.15
CA ASP A 34 -37.31 -21.70 -8.72
C ASP A 34 -37.70 -22.24 -7.32
N GLY A 35 -38.69 -21.64 -6.64
CA GLY A 35 -39.20 -22.09 -5.34
C GLY A 35 -38.34 -21.69 -4.12
N PHE A 36 -37.42 -20.74 -4.29
CA PHE A 36 -36.62 -20.18 -3.20
C PHE A 36 -37.27 -18.91 -2.63
N GLU A 37 -37.41 -18.85 -1.30
CA GLU A 37 -37.88 -17.66 -0.58
C GLU A 37 -36.72 -16.71 -0.26
N ILE A 38 -36.82 -15.46 -0.73
CA ILE A 38 -35.80 -14.43 -0.53
C ILE A 38 -36.43 -13.19 0.12
N PRO A 39 -35.82 -12.62 1.17
CA PRO A 39 -36.33 -11.42 1.83
C PRO A 39 -36.04 -10.14 1.02
N TYR A 40 -37.08 -9.38 0.68
CA TYR A 40 -37.01 -8.09 -0.02
C TYR A 40 -37.67 -6.95 0.77
N PRO A 41 -37.19 -5.69 0.64
CA PRO A 41 -37.89 -4.52 1.15
C PRO A 41 -39.20 -4.26 0.38
N ILE A 42 -40.28 -3.91 1.09
CA ILE A 42 -41.58 -3.61 0.45
C ILE A 42 -41.47 -2.47 -0.57
N SER A 43 -40.57 -1.50 -0.34
CA SER A 43 -40.33 -0.38 -1.26
C SER A 43 -39.67 -0.76 -2.58
N GLN A 44 -39.09 -1.95 -2.69
CA GLN A 44 -38.45 -2.45 -3.91
C GLN A 44 -39.35 -3.42 -4.68
N LEU A 45 -40.63 -3.52 -4.31
CA LEU A 45 -41.59 -4.43 -4.91
C LEU A 45 -42.77 -3.67 -5.49
N ILE A 46 -43.12 -4.03 -6.72
CA ILE A 46 -44.28 -3.48 -7.43
C ILE A 46 -45.35 -4.56 -7.48
N ASN A 47 -46.54 -4.26 -6.96
CA ASN A 47 -47.67 -5.19 -7.00
C ASN A 47 -48.24 -5.30 -8.42
N MET A 48 -48.25 -6.51 -8.98
CA MET A 48 -48.82 -6.82 -10.30
C MET A 48 -50.25 -7.37 -10.21
N SER A 49 -50.70 -7.82 -9.04
CA SER A 49 -52.04 -8.38 -8.84
C SER A 49 -53.12 -7.29 -8.71
N ASP A 50 -52.77 -6.11 -8.20
CA ASP A 50 -53.72 -5.01 -8.03
C ASP A 50 -53.03 -3.63 -8.21
N PRO A 51 -53.03 -3.08 -9.44
CA PRO A 51 -52.32 -1.85 -9.79
C PRO A 51 -52.81 -0.60 -9.04
N ASP A 52 -54.04 -0.61 -8.53
CA ASP A 52 -54.64 0.54 -7.82
C ASP A 52 -54.11 0.69 -6.38
N LEU A 53 -53.46 -0.34 -5.84
CA LEU A 53 -52.81 -0.30 -4.53
C LEU A 53 -51.44 0.40 -4.51
N ASN A 54 -50.97 0.88 -5.67
CA ASN A 54 -49.75 1.69 -5.83
C ASN A 54 -50.01 3.20 -5.63
N LYS A 55 -51.22 3.60 -5.19
CA LYS A 55 -51.56 4.99 -4.92
C LYS A 55 -51.71 5.24 -3.41
N SER A 56 -50.73 5.90 -2.83
CA SER A 56 -50.95 6.77 -1.67
C SER A 56 -50.03 7.98 -1.73
N ASP A 57 -50.69 9.14 -1.83
CA ASP A 57 -50.27 10.53 -1.62
C ASP A 57 -49.18 11.15 -2.51
N ARG A 58 -49.67 11.71 -3.62
CA ARG A 58 -49.11 12.92 -4.25
C ARG A 58 -49.50 14.15 -3.42
N GLY A 59 -48.58 14.65 -2.61
CA GLY A 59 -48.47 16.08 -2.34
C GLY A 59 -47.60 16.71 -3.42
N THR A 60 -48.14 17.69 -4.14
CA THR A 60 -47.60 18.35 -5.34
C THR A 60 -46.08 18.59 -5.33
N ALA A 61 -45.39 17.92 -6.25
CA ALA A 61 -44.15 18.39 -6.88
C ALA A 61 -44.41 18.49 -8.39
N PRO A 62 -43.73 19.39 -9.13
CA PRO A 62 -44.14 19.84 -10.47
C PRO A 62 -44.24 18.70 -11.48
N GLN A 63 -45.07 18.89 -12.52
CA GLN A 63 -44.90 18.16 -13.77
C GLN A 63 -43.52 18.55 -14.33
N ILE A 64 -42.52 17.72 -14.07
CA ILE A 64 -41.32 17.67 -14.88
C ILE A 64 -41.74 16.80 -16.06
N GLU A 65 -41.95 17.44 -17.21
CA GLU A 65 -41.69 16.75 -18.48
C GLU A 65 -40.28 16.17 -18.29
N GLU A 66 -40.14 14.85 -18.14
CA GLU A 66 -38.83 14.22 -18.30
C GLU A 66 -38.45 14.44 -19.78
N GLU A 67 -37.93 15.63 -20.07
CA GLU A 67 -36.59 15.67 -20.65
C GLU A 67 -35.83 14.62 -19.86
N THR A 68 -35.56 13.50 -20.51
CA THR A 68 -34.38 12.72 -20.17
C THR A 68 -33.22 13.68 -20.45
N GLU A 69 -33.01 14.65 -19.54
CA GLU A 69 -31.68 14.85 -19.05
C GLU A 69 -31.33 13.47 -18.52
N ASP A 70 -30.68 12.69 -19.39
CA ASP A 70 -29.60 11.86 -18.94
C ASP A 70 -28.86 12.76 -17.94
N GLU A 71 -29.14 12.59 -16.65
CA GLU A 71 -28.18 13.00 -15.64
C GLU A 71 -26.98 12.17 -16.03
N GLU A 72 -26.14 12.75 -16.90
CA GLU A 72 -24.75 12.40 -17.05
C GLU A 72 -24.29 12.33 -15.60
N TYR A 73 -24.22 11.11 -15.07
CA TYR A 73 -23.33 10.81 -13.99
C TYR A 73 -21.99 11.22 -14.56
N GLU A 74 -21.61 12.47 -14.33
CA GLU A 74 -20.25 12.91 -14.46
C GLU A 74 -19.50 11.97 -13.52
N GLU A 75 -18.97 10.88 -14.08
CA GLU A 75 -17.90 10.16 -13.42
C GLU A 75 -16.92 11.25 -13.05
N GLU A 76 -16.65 11.45 -11.75
CA GLU A 76 -15.65 12.42 -11.33
C GLU A 76 -14.37 12.03 -12.06
N THR A 77 -14.08 12.70 -13.17
CA THR A 77 -12.91 12.42 -13.97
C THR A 77 -11.77 12.99 -13.15
N GLY A 78 -11.00 12.11 -12.49
CA GLY A 78 -9.88 12.54 -11.68
C GLY A 78 -8.98 13.48 -12.47
N GLU A 79 -8.41 14.48 -11.80
CA GLU A 79 -7.62 15.49 -12.49
C GLU A 79 -6.37 14.85 -13.11
N ILE A 80 -6.10 15.11 -14.39
CA ILE A 80 -4.85 14.73 -15.04
C ILE A 80 -3.82 15.84 -14.80
N ILE A 81 -2.69 15.48 -14.20
CA ILE A 81 -1.63 16.43 -13.83
C ILE A 81 -0.37 16.11 -14.63
N GLU A 82 0.16 17.10 -15.35
CA GLU A 82 1.38 16.93 -16.14
C GLU A 82 2.55 16.44 -15.26
N GLY A 83 3.22 15.37 -15.69
CA GLY A 83 4.36 14.78 -14.98
C GLY A 83 4.01 13.71 -13.93
N LYS A 84 2.73 13.45 -13.66
CA LYS A 84 2.28 12.36 -12.76
C LYS A 84 1.93 11.06 -13.50
N ASP A 85 2.78 10.67 -14.44
CA ASP A 85 2.61 9.45 -15.25
C ASP A 85 3.28 8.21 -14.62
N SER A 86 3.76 8.33 -13.39
CA SER A 86 4.26 7.21 -12.59
C SER A 86 3.11 6.62 -11.76
N PRO A 87 2.95 5.29 -11.68
CA PRO A 87 1.86 4.68 -10.92
C PRO A 87 2.18 4.67 -9.44
N ASP A 88 2.06 5.82 -8.79
CA ASP A 88 2.36 6.00 -7.37
C ASP A 88 1.07 5.87 -6.53
N PHE A 89 0.89 4.70 -5.92
CA PHE A 89 -0.25 4.41 -5.05
C PHE A 89 0.22 4.15 -3.62
N TYR A 90 -0.53 4.67 -2.65
CA TYR A 90 -0.17 4.59 -1.24
C TYR A 90 -1.32 4.11 -0.36
N PHE A 91 -0.97 3.36 0.68
CA PHE A 91 -1.83 3.00 1.80
C PHE A 91 -1.43 3.83 3.01
N CYS A 92 -2.39 4.55 3.60
CA CYS A 92 -2.13 5.58 4.60
C CYS A 92 -2.97 5.38 5.86
N PHE A 93 -2.34 5.48 7.04
CA PHE A 93 -3.03 5.57 8.33
C PHE A 93 -3.02 7.03 8.80
N VAL A 94 -4.20 7.59 9.05
CA VAL A 94 -4.40 9.02 9.36
C VAL A 94 -5.21 9.13 10.65
N PRO A 95 -4.59 9.46 11.79
CA PRO A 95 -5.32 9.62 13.05
C PRO A 95 -6.24 10.85 13.01
N THR A 96 -7.37 10.78 13.75
CA THR A 96 -8.24 11.95 13.97
C THR A 96 -7.54 13.11 14.65
N ASP A 97 -6.65 12.81 15.60
CA ASP A 97 -5.77 13.76 16.27
C ASP A 97 -4.31 13.37 16.04
N ASP A 98 -3.54 14.19 15.32
CA ASP A 98 -2.16 13.90 14.97
C ASP A 98 -1.17 14.11 16.12
N LYS A 99 -1.54 14.87 17.15
CA LYS A 99 -0.75 15.07 18.38
C LYS A 99 -0.98 13.96 19.39
N ASN A 100 -2.15 13.32 19.32
CA ASN A 100 -2.46 12.13 20.08
C ASN A 100 -3.10 11.08 19.17
N PRO A 101 -2.29 10.27 18.44
CA PRO A 101 -2.80 9.34 17.43
C PRO A 101 -3.77 8.27 17.95
N LEU A 102 -3.83 8.08 19.27
CA LEU A 102 -4.77 7.16 19.94
C LEU A 102 -6.04 7.85 20.42
N ALA A 103 -6.08 9.18 20.44
CA ALA A 103 -7.29 9.93 20.72
C ALA A 103 -8.22 9.89 19.50
N GLY A 104 -9.11 8.91 19.52
CA GLY A 104 -10.15 8.72 18.51
C GLY A 104 -9.83 7.57 17.56
N GLU A 105 -10.35 7.69 16.34
CA GLU A 105 -10.21 6.68 15.30
C GLU A 105 -9.01 7.01 14.40
N ILE A 106 -8.47 5.97 13.78
CA ILE A 106 -7.46 6.11 12.74
C ILE A 106 -8.10 5.69 11.43
N GLU A 107 -8.14 6.64 10.50
CA GLU A 107 -8.73 6.45 9.19
C GLU A 107 -7.68 5.87 8.23
N LEU A 108 -8.08 4.84 7.49
CA LEU A 108 -7.24 4.14 6.52
C LEU A 108 -7.62 4.57 5.11
N PHE A 109 -6.66 5.06 4.34
CA PHE A 109 -6.89 5.58 2.99
C PHE A 109 -6.06 4.85 1.94
N LEU A 110 -6.66 4.65 0.77
CA LEU A 110 -5.99 4.39 -0.50
C LEU A 110 -5.80 5.72 -1.23
N VAL A 111 -4.56 6.11 -1.47
CA VAL A 111 -4.20 7.34 -2.19
C VAL A 111 -3.68 6.98 -3.58
N ASN A 112 -4.26 7.60 -4.59
CA ASN A 112 -3.79 7.54 -5.97
C ASN A 112 -3.10 8.86 -6.32
N ASP A 113 -1.76 8.86 -6.34
CA ASP A 113 -0.95 10.04 -6.69
C ASP A 113 -0.46 9.96 -8.14
N SER A 114 -1.35 9.58 -9.06
CA SER A 114 -1.01 9.38 -10.47
C SER A 114 -2.15 9.74 -11.42
N ASN A 115 -1.81 9.79 -12.71
CA ASN A 115 -2.77 9.99 -13.81
C ASN A 115 -3.52 8.72 -14.22
N PHE A 116 -3.38 7.61 -13.48
CA PHE A 116 -4.08 6.36 -13.81
C PHE A 116 -5.39 6.26 -13.03
N THR A 117 -6.40 5.65 -13.64
CA THR A 117 -7.56 5.12 -12.92
C THR A 117 -7.17 3.80 -12.28
N LEU A 118 -7.46 3.65 -10.99
CA LEU A 118 -7.12 2.47 -10.19
C LEU A 118 -8.38 1.64 -9.96
N LEU A 119 -8.37 0.37 -10.34
CA LEU A 119 -9.32 -0.65 -9.89
C LEU A 119 -8.66 -1.44 -8.77
N PHE A 120 -9.28 -1.50 -7.60
CA PHE A 120 -8.69 -2.13 -6.42
C PHE A 120 -9.61 -3.14 -5.75
N HIS A 121 -8.98 -4.08 -5.05
CA HIS A 121 -9.57 -4.95 -4.04
C HIS A 121 -8.71 -4.86 -2.78
N TYR A 122 -9.37 -4.66 -1.64
CA TYR A 122 -8.77 -4.46 -0.34
C TYR A 122 -9.36 -5.47 0.65
N ALA A 123 -8.49 -6.16 1.37
CA ALA A 123 -8.85 -7.26 2.25
C ALA A 123 -7.96 -7.32 3.49
N HIS A 124 -8.49 -7.91 4.56
CA HIS A 124 -7.72 -8.32 5.73
C HIS A 124 -7.28 -9.77 5.59
N PHE A 125 -6.09 -10.06 6.09
CA PHE A 125 -5.57 -11.42 6.21
C PHE A 125 -5.18 -11.69 7.66
N SER A 126 -5.93 -12.60 8.29
CA SER A 126 -5.71 -13.08 9.65
C SER A 126 -6.02 -14.57 9.71
N GLU A 127 -5.26 -15.34 10.50
CA GLU A 127 -5.51 -16.78 10.73
C GLU A 127 -5.67 -17.61 9.42
N ASP A 128 -4.91 -17.28 8.37
CA ASP A 128 -4.98 -17.90 7.05
C ASP A 128 -6.30 -17.69 6.26
N VAL A 129 -7.12 -16.72 6.67
CA VAL A 129 -8.36 -16.32 6.00
C VAL A 129 -8.21 -14.93 5.39
N TYR A 130 -8.63 -14.79 4.12
CA TYR A 130 -8.79 -13.48 3.47
C TYR A 130 -10.24 -13.01 3.61
N GLU A 131 -10.45 -11.91 4.30
CA GLU A 131 -11.75 -11.25 4.40
C GLU A 131 -11.75 -9.99 3.54
N THR A 132 -12.66 -9.91 2.57
CA THR A 132 -12.78 -8.74 1.72
C THR A 132 -13.43 -7.60 2.48
N VAL A 133 -12.79 -6.44 2.49
CA VAL A 133 -13.28 -5.23 3.16
C VAL A 133 -13.94 -4.32 2.15
N GLU A 134 -13.24 -3.95 1.07
CA GLU A 134 -13.76 -3.07 0.03
C GLU A 134 -13.14 -3.38 -1.34
N TYR A 135 -13.84 -3.03 -2.40
CA TYR A 135 -13.34 -3.03 -3.77
C TYR A 135 -14.03 -1.93 -4.57
N GLY A 136 -13.39 -1.46 -5.63
CA GLY A 136 -13.96 -0.40 -6.46
C GLY A 136 -12.89 0.32 -7.27
N THR A 137 -13.19 1.55 -7.66
CA THR A 137 -12.27 2.40 -8.41
C THR A 137 -11.82 3.61 -7.58
N VAL A 138 -10.60 4.07 -7.85
CA VAL A 138 -10.05 5.35 -7.35
C VAL A 138 -9.57 6.14 -8.55
N GLN A 139 -10.10 7.35 -8.69
CA GLN A 139 -9.84 8.22 -9.83
C GLN A 139 -8.42 8.79 -9.78
N PRO A 140 -7.87 9.26 -10.91
CA PRO A 140 -6.59 9.95 -10.97
C PRO A 140 -6.45 11.04 -9.90
N ASN A 141 -5.28 11.13 -9.28
CA ASN A 141 -4.94 12.18 -8.30
C ASN A 141 -5.95 12.34 -7.15
N SER A 142 -6.62 11.26 -6.76
CA SER A 142 -7.64 11.26 -5.72
C SER A 142 -7.32 10.27 -4.58
N LYS A 143 -8.15 10.24 -3.55
CA LYS A 143 -8.02 9.32 -2.42
C LYS A 143 -9.36 8.78 -1.99
N LYS A 144 -9.35 7.56 -1.45
CA LYS A 144 -10.53 6.82 -1.00
C LYS A 144 -10.33 6.38 0.45
N LEU A 145 -11.29 6.71 1.32
CA LEU A 145 -11.38 6.13 2.66
C LEU A 145 -11.79 4.67 2.53
N LEU A 146 -11.05 3.77 3.19
CA LEU A 146 -11.30 2.33 3.19
C LEU A 146 -12.04 1.89 4.45
N GLU A 147 -11.52 2.27 5.61
CA GLU A 147 -12.06 1.93 6.92
C GLU A 147 -11.53 2.87 8.00
N SER A 148 -12.06 2.72 9.22
CA SER A 148 -11.53 3.35 10.42
C SER A 148 -11.29 2.29 11.49
N ILE A 149 -10.15 2.37 12.17
CA ILE A 149 -9.81 1.49 13.29
C ILE A 149 -9.88 2.27 14.60
N ALA A 150 -10.42 1.65 15.66
CA ALA A 150 -10.45 2.24 16.99
C ALA A 150 -9.20 1.86 17.80
N GLU A 151 -8.95 2.58 18.90
CA GLU A 151 -7.81 2.32 19.79
C GLU A 151 -7.74 0.85 20.26
N ASN A 152 -8.88 0.23 20.53
CA ASN A 152 -8.96 -1.14 21.03
C ASN A 152 -8.48 -2.18 19.99
N ASP A 153 -8.60 -1.87 18.70
CA ASP A 153 -8.26 -2.80 17.61
C ASP A 153 -6.77 -2.75 17.25
N ILE A 154 -6.05 -1.71 17.71
CA ILE A 154 -4.63 -1.51 17.42
C ILE A 154 -3.76 -2.67 17.92
N SER A 155 -4.17 -3.33 19.01
CA SER A 155 -3.38 -4.43 19.57
C SER A 155 -3.37 -5.67 18.69
N ASP A 156 -4.38 -5.84 17.83
CA ASP A 156 -4.60 -7.03 17.02
C ASP A 156 -4.89 -6.65 15.56
N LEU A 157 -3.92 -5.97 14.94
CA LEU A 157 -4.06 -5.54 13.56
C LEU A 157 -3.94 -6.72 12.58
N PRO A 158 -4.83 -6.80 11.57
CA PRO A 158 -4.69 -7.78 10.51
C PRO A 158 -3.50 -7.47 9.60
N GLU A 159 -3.16 -8.40 8.73
CA GLU A 159 -2.34 -8.08 7.56
C GLU A 159 -3.24 -7.45 6.48
N TYR A 160 -2.83 -6.31 5.93
CA TYR A 160 -3.61 -5.59 4.94
C TYR A 160 -3.19 -6.01 3.54
N PHE A 161 -4.13 -6.44 2.72
CA PHE A 161 -3.89 -6.98 1.39
C PHE A 161 -4.56 -6.14 0.32
N PHE A 162 -3.79 -5.79 -0.71
CA PHE A 162 -4.23 -5.03 -1.87
C PHE A 162 -3.98 -5.82 -3.14
N ASN A 163 -4.99 -5.92 -3.99
CA ASN A 163 -4.84 -6.22 -5.41
C ASN A 163 -5.26 -4.99 -6.21
N VAL A 164 -4.41 -4.52 -7.10
CA VAL A 164 -4.65 -3.30 -7.88
C VAL A 164 -4.31 -3.50 -9.34
N ILE A 165 -5.22 -3.03 -10.20
CA ILE A 165 -5.06 -2.91 -11.65
C ILE A 165 -5.22 -1.43 -11.95
N PHE A 166 -4.36 -0.88 -12.80
CA PHE A 166 -4.39 0.55 -13.12
C PHE A 166 -4.23 0.75 -14.61
N PHE A 167 -4.96 1.74 -15.14
CA PHE A 167 -5.07 1.98 -16.57
C PHE A 167 -5.40 3.44 -16.85
N ARG A 168 -5.23 3.82 -18.12
CA ARG A 168 -5.67 5.09 -18.71
C ARG A 168 -6.20 4.76 -20.11
N ASP A 169 -7.03 5.62 -20.67
CA ASP A 169 -7.67 5.37 -21.98
C ASP A 169 -6.64 5.13 -23.09
N GLU A 170 -5.55 5.90 -23.06
CA GLU A 170 -4.42 5.73 -23.96
C GLU A 170 -3.14 5.41 -23.17
N ASP A 171 -2.74 4.13 -23.13
CA ASP A 171 -1.47 3.71 -22.55
C ASP A 171 -0.52 3.11 -23.60
N THR A 172 0.75 3.47 -23.50
CA THR A 172 1.83 3.01 -24.38
C THR A 172 2.43 1.68 -23.91
N GLU A 173 2.16 1.27 -22.67
CA GLU A 173 2.78 0.10 -22.04
C GLU A 173 1.73 -0.85 -21.45
N LYS A 174 1.95 -2.16 -21.62
CA LYS A 174 1.14 -3.17 -20.95
C LYS A 174 1.62 -3.34 -19.52
N ARG A 175 0.73 -3.10 -18.55
CA ARG A 175 1.03 -3.18 -17.12
C ARG A 175 0.52 -4.47 -16.50
N GLN A 176 1.18 -4.91 -15.44
CA GLN A 176 0.76 -6.10 -14.67
C GLN A 176 -0.03 -5.65 -13.44
N PRO A 177 -1.05 -6.44 -13.02
CA PRO A 177 -1.67 -6.25 -11.71
C PRO A 177 -0.61 -6.29 -10.60
N VAL A 178 -0.81 -5.47 -9.57
CA VAL A 178 0.05 -5.42 -8.40
C VAL A 178 -0.70 -6.04 -7.22
N SER A 179 -0.08 -7.00 -6.55
CA SER A 179 -0.56 -7.56 -5.29
C SER A 179 0.43 -7.21 -4.18
N LYS A 180 -0.03 -6.53 -3.14
CA LYS A 180 0.82 -6.08 -2.03
C LYS A 180 0.20 -6.41 -0.69
N LYS A 181 1.05 -6.81 0.26
CA LYS A 181 0.68 -7.12 1.64
C LYS A 181 1.44 -6.22 2.60
N PHE A 182 0.75 -5.66 3.59
CA PHE A 182 1.34 -4.86 4.66
C PHE A 182 1.07 -5.49 6.01
N LYS A 183 2.15 -5.74 6.76
CA LYS A 183 2.09 -6.09 8.18
C LYS A 183 2.59 -4.91 8.99
N VAL A 184 1.69 -4.27 9.72
CA VAL A 184 2.01 -3.07 10.50
C VAL A 184 2.19 -3.45 11.96
N ASN A 185 3.25 -2.96 12.60
CA ASN A 185 3.49 -3.21 14.02
C ASN A 185 2.64 -2.25 14.87
N PRO A 186 1.75 -2.75 15.76
CA PRO A 186 0.94 -1.95 16.68
C PRO A 186 1.71 -0.87 17.46
N VAL A 187 2.96 -1.17 17.84
CA VAL A 187 3.82 -0.26 18.62
C VAL A 187 4.07 1.06 17.90
N LYS A 188 3.94 1.10 16.57
CA LYS A 188 4.09 2.34 15.79
C LYS A 188 2.99 3.36 16.11
N PHE A 189 1.77 2.93 16.44
CA PHE A 189 0.64 3.82 16.73
C PHE A 189 0.79 4.55 18.06
N TYR A 190 1.52 3.97 19.03
CA TYR A 190 1.84 4.60 20.31
C TYR A 190 2.98 5.64 20.23
N LYS A 191 3.56 5.84 19.04
CA LYS A 191 4.69 6.75 18.83
C LYS A 191 4.27 7.84 17.84
N GLU A 192 4.08 9.06 18.34
CA GLU A 192 3.80 10.26 17.54
C GLU A 192 4.78 10.38 16.35
N LYS A 193 6.05 10.09 16.58
CA LYS A 193 7.11 10.13 15.55
C LYS A 193 6.97 9.10 14.42
N SER A 194 6.03 8.15 14.50
CA SER A 194 5.74 7.23 13.40
C SER A 194 4.86 7.87 12.32
N PHE A 195 4.22 8.99 12.64
CA PHE A 195 3.38 9.76 11.74
C PHE A 195 4.15 11.00 11.30
N HIS A 196 4.05 11.33 10.01
CA HIS A 196 4.81 12.42 9.41
C HIS A 196 3.93 13.34 8.58
N SER A 197 4.32 14.61 8.53
CA SER A 197 3.75 15.59 7.61
C SER A 197 3.99 15.13 6.18
N ASN A 198 2.99 15.33 5.32
CA ASN A 198 2.93 14.76 3.98
C ASN A 198 2.13 15.69 3.05
N LEU A 199 2.03 15.30 1.78
CA LEU A 199 1.35 16.10 0.74
C LEU A 199 -0.12 15.73 0.54
N PHE A 200 -0.59 14.63 1.13
CA PHE A 200 -1.93 14.07 0.87
C PHE A 200 -2.98 14.50 1.91
N PHE A 201 -2.52 14.80 3.13
CA PHE A 201 -3.36 15.13 4.28
C PHE A 201 -2.79 16.35 5.00
N GLU A 202 -3.68 17.18 5.54
CA GLU A 202 -3.29 18.28 6.45
C GLU A 202 -2.71 17.75 7.77
N ARG A 203 -3.08 16.52 8.14
CA ARG A 203 -2.64 15.81 9.35
C ARG A 203 -1.43 14.93 9.06
N ASN A 204 -0.63 14.67 10.09
CA ASN A 204 0.44 13.67 9.99
C ASN A 204 -0.15 12.29 9.69
N ALA A 205 0.53 11.52 8.84
CA ALA A 205 0.09 10.18 8.42
C ALA A 205 1.25 9.19 8.41
N MET A 206 0.94 7.90 8.55
CA MET A 206 1.87 6.82 8.27
C MET A 206 1.58 6.29 6.87
N ILE A 207 2.56 6.39 5.97
CA ILE A 207 2.37 6.16 4.52
C ILE A 207 3.18 4.96 4.06
N PHE A 208 2.55 4.06 3.32
CA PHE A 208 3.14 2.85 2.77
C PHE A 208 2.89 2.78 1.25
N GLN A 209 3.92 2.52 0.45
CA GLN A 209 3.77 2.44 -1.02
C GLN A 209 3.28 1.05 -1.47
N ILE A 210 2.26 1.01 -2.33
CA ILE A 210 1.63 -0.21 -2.85
C ILE A 210 2.38 -0.71 -4.10
N THR A 211 2.58 0.17 -5.07
CA THR A 211 3.30 -0.14 -6.31
C THR A 211 4.80 -0.22 -6.07
N GLU A 212 5.40 -1.31 -6.52
CA GLU A 212 6.85 -1.38 -6.62
C GLU A 212 7.30 -0.58 -7.84
N ASN A 213 8.34 0.23 -7.66
CA ASN A 213 8.99 0.93 -8.76
C ASN A 213 9.40 -0.10 -9.83
N LEU A 214 8.96 0.05 -11.08
CA LEU A 214 9.09 -0.97 -12.16
C LEU A 214 10.53 -1.51 -12.35
N LEU A 215 11.54 -0.73 -11.98
CA LEU A 215 12.95 -1.13 -11.98
C LEU A 215 13.28 -2.27 -11.00
N ASN A 216 12.57 -2.39 -9.87
CA ASN A 216 12.80 -3.45 -8.88
C ASN A 216 12.19 -4.78 -9.31
N THR A 217 11.10 -4.75 -10.08
CA THR A 217 10.37 -5.95 -10.50
C THR A 217 11.12 -6.71 -11.61
N GLU A 218 11.83 -6.03 -12.50
CA GLU A 218 12.70 -6.69 -13.50
C GLU A 218 13.87 -7.43 -12.84
N ILE A 219 14.44 -6.85 -11.77
CA ILE A 219 15.50 -7.46 -10.98
C ILE A 219 14.96 -8.71 -10.26
N ASN A 220 13.79 -8.62 -9.60
CA ASN A 220 13.21 -9.76 -8.89
C ASN A 220 12.77 -10.92 -9.80
N LYS A 221 12.26 -10.61 -11.01
CA LYS A 221 11.91 -11.64 -12.02
C LYS A 221 13.14 -12.40 -12.55
N LEU A 222 14.28 -11.71 -12.71
CA LEU A 222 15.56 -12.35 -13.02
C LEU A 222 15.99 -13.29 -11.89
N THR A 223 15.79 -12.87 -10.63
CA THR A 223 16.12 -13.67 -9.44
C THR A 223 15.24 -14.92 -9.31
N ASP A 224 13.94 -14.84 -9.60
CA ASP A 224 13.02 -15.98 -9.47
C ASP A 224 13.20 -17.05 -10.55
N ASP A 225 13.50 -16.65 -11.78
CA ASP A 225 13.84 -17.60 -12.86
C ASP A 225 15.19 -18.29 -12.60
N ASP A 226 16.13 -17.59 -11.96
CA ASP A 226 17.37 -18.17 -11.48
C ASP A 226 17.13 -19.08 -10.27
N PHE A 227 16.21 -18.74 -9.36
CA PHE A 227 15.82 -19.60 -8.22
C PHE A 227 15.14 -20.90 -8.68
N ARG A 228 14.26 -20.85 -9.69
CA ARG A 228 13.62 -22.06 -10.26
C ARG A 228 14.62 -22.98 -10.97
N LYS A 229 15.64 -22.41 -11.62
CA LYS A 229 16.77 -23.16 -12.18
C LYS A 229 17.64 -23.77 -11.07
N VAL A 230 17.84 -23.06 -9.96
CA VAL A 230 18.62 -23.52 -8.80
C VAL A 230 17.93 -24.66 -8.05
N VAL A 231 16.61 -24.64 -7.87
CA VAL A 231 15.87 -25.70 -7.15
C VAL A 231 15.85 -27.02 -7.95
N LYS A 232 15.71 -26.98 -9.28
CA LYS A 232 15.84 -28.19 -10.13
C LYS A 232 17.26 -28.77 -10.20
N SER A 233 18.26 -28.00 -9.78
CA SER A 233 19.68 -28.40 -9.84
C SER A 233 20.24 -28.96 -8.52
N LYS A 234 19.44 -28.99 -7.44
CA LYS A 234 19.88 -29.45 -6.10
C LYS A 234 19.79 -30.96 -5.85
N GLU A 235 19.45 -31.78 -6.84
CA GLU A 235 19.35 -33.24 -6.64
C GLU A 235 20.60 -34.06 -6.95
N GLN A 236 21.71 -33.50 -7.47
CA GLN A 236 22.89 -34.33 -7.76
C GLN A 236 24.24 -33.73 -7.31
N LYS A 237 25.02 -34.63 -6.72
CA LYS A 237 26.18 -34.42 -5.86
C LYS A 237 27.43 -33.90 -6.56
N THR A 238 28.22 -33.16 -5.77
CA THR A 238 29.69 -33.09 -5.70
C THR A 238 30.50 -33.08 -7.00
N VAL A 239 31.16 -31.94 -7.33
CA VAL A 239 32.59 -31.90 -7.73
C VAL A 239 33.15 -30.49 -7.46
N LYS A 240 34.33 -30.41 -6.82
CA LYS A 240 35.14 -29.20 -6.67
C LYS A 240 35.48 -28.57 -8.03
N LYS A 241 35.12 -27.31 -8.26
CA LYS A 241 35.70 -26.47 -9.33
C LYS A 241 36.09 -25.08 -8.81
N LYS A 242 37.19 -24.58 -9.39
CA LYS A 242 37.92 -23.33 -9.14
C LYS A 242 37.00 -22.10 -9.04
N PRO A 243 37.44 -21.02 -8.37
CA PRO A 243 36.62 -19.83 -8.19
C PRO A 243 36.39 -19.16 -9.56
N GLU A 244 35.17 -19.27 -10.08
CA GLU A 244 34.66 -18.32 -11.04
C GLU A 244 34.47 -16.99 -10.31
N ARG A 245 35.16 -15.96 -10.80
CA ARG A 245 35.12 -14.60 -10.27
C ARG A 245 33.67 -14.12 -10.21
N ARG A 246 33.20 -13.92 -8.99
CA ARG A 246 31.91 -13.33 -8.66
C ARG A 246 31.89 -11.89 -9.18
N ARG A 247 30.84 -11.53 -9.91
CA ARG A 247 30.60 -10.14 -10.34
C ARG A 247 30.01 -9.26 -9.22
N ASP A 248 29.73 -9.84 -8.04
CA ASP A 248 29.19 -9.12 -6.88
C ASP A 248 30.27 -8.41 -6.04
N GLU A 249 31.55 -8.49 -6.40
CA GLU A 249 32.65 -7.85 -5.66
C GLU A 249 32.80 -6.34 -5.96
N GLU A 250 31.94 -5.74 -6.79
CA GLU A 250 32.12 -4.34 -7.21
C GLU A 250 31.62 -3.31 -6.19
N ILE A 251 30.57 -3.58 -5.40
CA ILE A 251 29.98 -2.60 -4.47
C ILE A 251 29.68 -3.29 -3.13
N ILE A 252 30.21 -2.74 -2.03
CA ILE A 252 29.94 -3.21 -0.67
C ILE A 252 28.98 -2.22 0.01
N GLU A 253 27.91 -2.70 0.64
CA GLU A 253 26.96 -1.87 1.39
C GLU A 253 27.07 -2.17 2.89
N VAL A 254 27.03 -1.12 3.70
CA VAL A 254 27.19 -1.20 5.15
C VAL A 254 26.17 -0.30 5.83
N ASP A 255 25.24 -0.90 6.56
CA ASP A 255 24.34 -0.16 7.45
C ASP A 255 25.05 0.20 8.76
N LEU A 256 24.97 1.48 9.14
CA LEU A 256 25.54 2.04 10.35
C LEU A 256 24.50 2.33 11.43
N HIS A 257 23.20 2.07 11.21
CA HIS A 257 22.21 2.20 12.27
C HIS A 257 22.60 1.31 13.46
N ILE A 258 22.59 1.86 14.68
CA ILE A 258 23.11 1.15 15.85
C ILE A 258 22.40 -0.19 16.13
N HIS A 259 21.13 -0.31 15.74
CA HIS A 259 20.34 -1.53 15.86
C HIS A 259 20.79 -2.64 14.89
N GLU A 260 21.52 -2.31 13.82
CA GLU A 260 22.16 -3.28 12.91
C GLU A 260 23.55 -3.71 13.43
N LEU A 261 24.12 -2.96 14.37
CA LEU A 261 25.47 -3.22 14.91
C LEU A 261 25.43 -3.93 16.27
N LEU A 262 24.35 -3.75 17.04
CA LEU A 262 24.20 -4.30 18.38
C LEU A 262 22.77 -4.80 18.61
N ASP A 263 22.66 -5.96 19.27
CA ASP A 263 21.37 -6.56 19.66
C ASP A 263 20.63 -5.72 20.73
N ASN A 264 21.37 -4.98 21.57
CA ASN A 264 20.80 -4.11 22.60
C ASN A 264 21.65 -2.84 22.82
N PRO A 265 21.23 -1.68 22.27
CA PRO A 265 21.93 -0.41 22.45
C PRO A 265 21.57 0.33 23.75
N ALA A 266 20.68 -0.22 24.60
CA ALA A 266 20.21 0.47 25.81
C ALA A 266 21.35 0.71 26.82
N GLY A 267 21.48 1.96 27.27
CA GLY A 267 22.48 2.37 28.27
C GLY A 267 23.77 2.96 27.71
N LEU A 268 23.96 2.94 26.39
CA LEU A 268 25.08 3.62 25.74
C LEU A 268 24.80 5.12 25.60
N SER A 269 25.82 5.94 25.86
CA SER A 269 25.79 7.36 25.54
C SER A 269 25.85 7.58 24.03
N ASN A 270 25.33 8.72 23.57
CA ASN A 270 25.40 9.11 22.15
C ASN A 270 26.83 9.12 21.60
N LYS A 271 27.82 9.40 22.46
CA LYS A 271 29.24 9.36 22.08
C LYS A 271 29.70 7.92 21.86
N GLU A 272 29.35 6.98 22.74
CA GLU A 272 29.72 5.57 22.60
C GLU A 272 29.07 4.93 21.36
N ILE A 273 27.79 5.26 21.11
CA ILE A 273 27.09 4.83 19.88
C ILE A 273 27.85 5.32 18.64
N LEU A 274 28.20 6.60 18.61
CA LEU A 274 28.93 7.20 17.49
C LEU A 274 30.33 6.56 17.32
N ASP A 275 31.04 6.31 18.41
CA ASP A 275 32.36 5.69 18.38
C ASP A 275 32.29 4.26 17.78
N ILE A 276 31.27 3.47 18.15
CA ILE A 276 31.03 2.13 17.60
C ILE A 276 30.73 2.19 16.10
N GLN A 277 29.86 3.12 15.67
CA GLN A 277 29.53 3.32 14.26
C GLN A 277 30.77 3.71 13.44
N LEU A 278 31.60 4.61 13.96
CA LEU A 278 32.84 5.02 13.30
C LEU A 278 33.90 3.92 13.29
N GLU A 279 33.93 3.04 14.30
CA GLU A 279 34.78 1.85 14.31
C GLU A 279 34.37 0.85 13.22
N LYS A 280 33.06 0.61 13.07
CA LYS A 280 32.52 -0.20 11.97
C LYS A 280 32.95 0.35 10.61
N VAL A 281 32.87 1.66 10.39
CA VAL A 281 33.34 2.30 9.15
C VAL A 281 34.82 2.03 8.88
N LYS A 282 35.69 2.13 9.90
CA LYS A 282 37.12 1.84 9.73
C LYS A 282 37.36 0.39 9.32
N ASN A 283 36.68 -0.55 9.98
CA ASN A 283 36.84 -1.98 9.74
C ASN A 283 36.36 -2.35 8.33
N GLU A 284 35.19 -1.87 7.92
CA GLU A 284 34.64 -2.17 6.59
C GLU A 284 35.42 -1.47 5.48
N MET A 285 35.94 -0.25 5.70
CA MET A 285 36.87 0.39 4.76
C MET A 285 38.12 -0.48 4.54
N GLN A 286 38.71 -1.01 5.61
CA GLN A 286 39.90 -1.87 5.50
C GLN A 286 39.57 -3.17 4.77
N SER A 287 38.45 -3.80 5.10
CA SER A 287 37.95 -5.02 4.44
C SER A 287 37.74 -4.79 2.94
N ALA A 288 37.06 -3.70 2.57
CA ALA A 288 36.76 -3.33 1.19
C ALA A 288 38.01 -3.03 0.35
N ILE A 289 39.03 -2.41 0.97
CA ILE A 289 40.32 -2.16 0.32
C ILE A 289 41.06 -3.49 0.08
N GLN A 290 41.04 -4.41 1.05
CA GLN A 290 41.70 -5.71 0.95
C GLN A 290 41.03 -6.63 -0.07
N SER A 291 39.69 -6.63 -0.10
CA SER A 291 38.88 -7.39 -1.06
C SER A 291 38.89 -6.81 -2.47
N ARG A 292 39.51 -5.64 -2.68
CA ARG A 292 39.60 -4.93 -3.97
C ARG A 292 38.24 -4.52 -4.54
N ALA A 293 37.29 -4.17 -3.67
CA ALA A 293 36.01 -3.61 -4.08
C ALA A 293 36.18 -2.32 -4.91
N ILE A 294 35.24 -2.04 -5.81
CA ILE A 294 35.26 -0.80 -6.61
C ILE A 294 34.69 0.36 -5.80
N ARG A 295 33.60 0.11 -5.07
CA ARG A 295 32.89 1.08 -4.23
C ARG A 295 32.45 0.48 -2.91
N ILE A 296 32.29 1.33 -1.91
CA ILE A 296 31.62 1.00 -0.64
C ILE A 296 30.62 2.10 -0.29
N VAL A 297 29.43 1.73 0.18
CA VAL A 297 28.34 2.64 0.53
C VAL A 297 28.02 2.46 2.01
N PHE A 298 28.07 3.56 2.77
CA PHE A 298 27.71 3.61 4.18
C PHE A 298 26.34 4.24 4.36
N ILE A 299 25.38 3.50 4.91
CA ILE A 299 24.01 3.94 5.16
C ILE A 299 23.94 4.40 6.62
N HIS A 300 23.74 5.70 6.84
CA HIS A 300 23.75 6.33 8.16
C HIS A 300 22.43 7.05 8.50
N GLY A 301 21.44 6.99 7.61
CA GLY A 301 20.13 7.59 7.79
C GLY A 301 20.10 9.12 7.67
N VAL A 302 18.90 9.68 7.84
CA VAL A 302 18.51 11.08 7.55
C VAL A 302 18.52 12.01 8.77
N GLY A 303 19.07 11.58 9.91
CA GLY A 303 18.96 12.29 11.21
C GLY A 303 19.59 13.69 11.22
N GLN A 304 20.05 14.17 12.38
CA GLN A 304 20.67 15.52 12.49
C GLN A 304 22.00 15.70 11.72
N GLY A 305 22.42 14.72 10.92
CA GLY A 305 23.63 14.79 10.10
C GLY A 305 24.94 14.60 10.85
N VAL A 306 24.91 14.37 12.18
CA VAL A 306 26.12 14.17 13.01
C VAL A 306 26.95 12.99 12.50
N LEU A 307 26.33 11.82 12.29
CA LEU A 307 27.03 10.63 11.79
C LEU A 307 27.59 10.85 10.38
N LYS A 308 26.83 11.49 9.47
CA LYS A 308 27.32 11.89 8.13
C LYS A 308 28.58 12.75 8.22
N GLN A 309 28.57 13.78 9.07
CA GLN A 309 29.69 14.70 9.23
C GLN A 309 30.93 14.01 9.80
N GLU A 310 30.76 13.16 10.81
CA GLU A 310 31.89 12.45 11.43
C GLU A 310 32.43 11.34 10.53
N VAL A 311 31.59 10.65 9.74
CA VAL A 311 32.04 9.74 8.67
C VAL A 311 32.85 10.50 7.63
N ALA A 312 32.36 11.64 7.15
CA ALA A 312 33.10 12.47 6.18
C ALA A 312 34.45 12.96 6.73
N LYS A 313 34.51 13.34 8.00
CA LYS A 313 35.75 13.76 8.70
C LYS A 313 36.73 12.61 8.87
N LEU A 314 36.24 11.42 9.23
CA LEU A 314 37.02 10.19 9.30
C LEU A 314 37.61 9.84 7.93
N LEU A 315 36.79 9.85 6.87
CA LEU A 315 37.22 9.55 5.50
C LEU A 315 38.28 10.54 5.02
N LYS A 316 38.09 11.86 5.22
CA LYS A 316 39.07 12.89 4.87
C LYS A 316 40.40 12.73 5.61
N SER A 317 40.37 12.34 6.88
CA SER A 317 41.57 12.27 7.72
C SER A 317 42.36 10.97 7.58
N LYS A 318 41.68 9.83 7.51
CA LYS A 318 42.31 8.50 7.48
C LYS A 318 42.42 7.89 6.08
N TYR A 319 41.56 8.32 5.16
CA TYR A 319 41.45 7.75 3.82
C TYR A 319 41.54 8.81 2.70
N PRO A 320 42.48 9.77 2.76
CA PRO A 320 42.52 10.92 1.84
C PRO A 320 42.74 10.54 0.36
N LYS A 321 43.19 9.31 0.09
CA LYS A 321 43.38 8.78 -1.26
C LYS A 321 42.06 8.48 -1.98
N TYR A 322 40.97 8.24 -1.25
CA TYR A 322 39.70 7.81 -1.81
C TYR A 322 38.70 8.96 -1.84
N THR A 323 38.05 9.14 -2.99
CA THR A 323 37.01 10.15 -3.16
C THR A 323 35.68 9.62 -2.67
N PHE A 324 34.89 10.45 -2.00
CA PHE A 324 33.56 10.11 -1.55
C PHE A 324 32.56 11.21 -1.90
N GLN A 325 31.32 10.82 -2.04
CA GLN A 325 30.18 11.67 -2.36
C GLN A 325 28.93 11.11 -1.68
N ASP A 326 27.86 11.89 -1.66
CA ASP A 326 26.56 11.34 -1.29
C ASP A 326 26.18 10.24 -2.29
N ALA A 327 25.66 9.12 -1.77
CA ALA A 327 25.20 8.03 -2.61
C ALA A 327 23.94 8.45 -3.40
N SER A 328 23.61 7.70 -4.45
CA SER A 328 22.45 8.01 -5.28
C SER A 328 21.20 8.15 -4.43
N PHE A 329 20.58 9.34 -4.48
CA PHE A 329 19.34 9.64 -3.77
C PHE A 329 18.24 8.63 -4.11
N LYS A 330 18.22 8.14 -5.36
CA LYS A 330 17.25 7.15 -5.86
C LYS A 330 17.43 5.76 -5.27
N GLU A 331 18.65 5.39 -4.87
CA GLU A 331 18.98 4.04 -4.37
C GLU A 331 19.02 3.96 -2.84
N TYR A 332 19.44 5.04 -2.16
CA TYR A 332 19.69 5.03 -0.71
C TYR A 332 19.02 6.18 0.06
N GLY A 333 18.19 7.01 -0.60
CA GLY A 333 17.53 8.15 0.01
C GLY A 333 18.49 9.26 0.50
N TYR A 334 18.04 10.07 1.46
CA TYR A 334 18.83 11.17 2.06
C TYR A 334 19.80 10.70 3.16
N GLY A 335 20.48 9.55 3.00
CA GLY A 335 21.09 8.90 4.17
C GLY A 335 22.32 8.04 3.93
N ALA A 336 23.04 8.22 2.82
CA ALA A 336 24.21 7.38 2.56
C ALA A 336 25.41 8.12 1.93
N THR A 337 26.61 7.66 2.28
CA THR A 337 27.89 8.15 1.76
C THR A 337 28.56 7.05 0.93
N MET A 338 28.81 7.31 -0.35
CA MET A 338 29.51 6.40 -1.26
C MET A 338 30.99 6.77 -1.37
N VAL A 339 31.87 5.80 -1.19
CA VAL A 339 33.32 5.92 -1.34
C VAL A 339 33.80 5.12 -2.55
N MET A 340 34.55 5.78 -3.43
CA MET A 340 35.17 5.17 -4.61
C MET A 340 36.57 4.68 -4.26
N LEU A 341 36.75 3.36 -4.24
CA LEU A 341 38.03 2.72 -3.91
C LEU A 341 38.89 2.48 -5.16
N ARG A 342 38.25 2.31 -6.33
CA ARG A 342 38.93 2.15 -7.62
C ARG A 342 38.18 2.88 -8.72
N ARG A 343 38.93 3.44 -9.67
CA ARG A 343 38.36 3.95 -10.93
C ARG A 343 38.14 2.76 -11.88
N LYS A 344 37.01 2.75 -12.57
CA LYS A 344 36.71 1.76 -13.60
C LYS A 344 37.69 1.88 -14.76
#